data_AF-A0A3B9GJ54-F1
#
_entry.id   AF-A0A3B9GJ54-F1
#
_cell.length_a   1.000
_cell.length_b   1.000
_cell.length_c   1.000
_cell.angle_alpha   90.00
_cell.angle_beta   90.00
_cell.angle_gamma   90.00
#
_symmetry.space_group_name_H-M   'P 1'
#
loop_
_entity.id
_entity.type
_entity.pdbx_description
1 polymer ?
#
loop_
_entity_poly.entity_id
_entity_poly.type
_entity_poly.pdbx_seq_one_letter_code
_entity_poly.pdbx_strand_id
1 'polypeptide(L)'
;MPVARLSAAAYPVAVDESGLPRGFGHAKLKGEGSAAPQTRGNAAVDPPDGKAYSNVGLRLYKASELAAAIECIRTQYWSAKAGYAIPGNDPQGGEFALDNADELLAAQGKARLLYIARPEELSPVKAFSDLGRFERDIELVWGDRALLAE
;
A
#
# COMPACT_ATOMS: atom_id res chain seq x y z
N MET A 1 9.18 1.73 1.06
CA MET A 1 7.82 2.28 1.18
C MET A 1 7.39 2.22 2.63
N PRO A 2 7.12 3.36 3.27
CA PRO A 2 6.61 3.40 4.64
C PRO A 2 5.22 2.73 4.72
N VAL A 3 4.99 1.99 5.81
CA VAL A 3 3.73 1.26 6.03
C VAL A 3 3.25 1.47 7.45
N ALA A 4 1.94 1.33 7.69
CA ALA A 4 1.43 1.07 9.04
C ALA A 4 0.91 -0.35 9.16
N ARG A 5 0.92 -0.86 10.39
CA ARG A 5 0.35 -2.17 10.71
C ARG A 5 -1.03 -1.98 11.33
N LEU A 6 -2.07 -2.35 10.59
CA LEU A 6 -3.48 -2.07 10.92
C LEU A 6 -4.27 -3.37 11.05
N SER A 7 -5.25 -3.42 11.95
CA SER A 7 -6.17 -4.58 12.09
C SER A 7 -7.17 -4.74 10.94
N ALA A 8 -7.38 -3.70 10.14
CA ALA A 8 -8.28 -3.70 8.98
C ALA A 8 -7.68 -2.86 7.83
N ALA A 9 -6.53 -3.29 7.32
CA ALA A 9 -5.86 -2.59 6.22
C ALA A 9 -6.71 -2.63 4.95
N ALA A 10 -7.13 -1.46 4.45
CA ALA A 10 -7.87 -1.35 3.19
C ALA A 10 -7.00 -1.72 1.97
N TYR A 11 -5.68 -1.54 2.07
CA TYR A 11 -4.72 -1.85 1.01
C TYR A 11 -3.56 -2.68 1.59
N PRO A 12 -3.79 -3.98 1.85
CA PRO A 12 -2.82 -4.81 2.53
C PRO A 12 -1.57 -5.05 1.66
N VAL A 13 -0.39 -5.06 2.26
CA VAL A 13 0.88 -5.39 1.61
C VAL A 13 1.28 -6.79 2.03
N ALA A 14 1.31 -7.70 1.07
CA ALA A 14 1.78 -9.06 1.26
C ALA A 14 3.31 -9.08 1.39
N VAL A 15 3.84 -9.81 2.36
CA VAL A 15 5.29 -9.97 2.58
C VAL A 15 5.69 -11.45 2.62
N ASP A 16 6.93 -11.76 2.27
CA ASP A 16 7.51 -13.09 2.49
C ASP A 16 8.00 -13.29 3.93
N GLU A 17 8.59 -14.46 4.20
CA GLU A 17 9.14 -14.84 5.52
C GLU A 17 10.24 -13.87 6.02
N SER A 18 10.89 -13.14 5.11
CA SER A 18 11.91 -12.15 5.45
C SER A 18 11.34 -10.73 5.62
N GLY A 19 10.03 -10.56 5.50
CA GLY A 19 9.34 -9.27 5.59
C GLY A 19 9.48 -8.42 4.32
N LEU A 20 9.94 -9.00 3.19
CA LEU A 20 10.03 -8.28 1.93
C LEU A 20 8.68 -8.26 1.21
N PRO A 21 8.25 -7.12 0.63
CA PRO A 21 7.03 -7.03 -0.15
C PRO A 21 7.01 -8.02 -1.32
N ARG A 22 5.91 -8.74 -1.45
CA ARG A 22 5.62 -9.68 -2.55
C ARG A 22 4.42 -9.29 -3.40
N GLY A 23 3.55 -8.42 -2.87
CA GLY A 23 2.40 -7.92 -3.61
C GLY A 23 1.56 -6.94 -2.80
N PHE A 24 0.62 -6.29 -3.48
CA PHE A 24 -0.23 -5.23 -2.96
C PHE A 24 -1.70 -5.54 -3.21
N GLY A 25 -2.49 -5.56 -2.15
CA GLY A 25 -3.94 -5.75 -2.21
C GLY A 25 -4.65 -4.46 -2.58
N HIS A 26 -5.54 -4.54 -3.56
CA HIS A 26 -6.39 -3.44 -4.00
C HIS A 26 -7.86 -3.68 -3.61
N ALA A 27 -8.40 -2.86 -2.70
CA ALA A 27 -9.83 -2.88 -2.39
C ALA A 27 -10.71 -2.27 -3.51
N LYS A 28 -10.15 -1.42 -4.38
CA LYS A 28 -10.92 -0.76 -5.47
C LYS A 28 -11.48 -1.72 -6.54
N LEU A 29 -11.15 -3.02 -6.46
CA LEU A 29 -11.40 -4.00 -7.52
C LEU A 29 -12.23 -5.19 -7.05
N LYS A 30 -12.64 -5.21 -5.78
CA LYS A 30 -13.66 -6.14 -5.30
C LYS A 30 -14.92 -5.33 -5.06
N GLY A 31 -15.82 -5.36 -6.05
CA GLY A 31 -17.13 -4.73 -5.96
C GLY A 31 -17.81 -4.99 -4.62
N GLU A 32 -18.54 -3.98 -4.18
CA GLU A 32 -19.32 -3.98 -2.95
C GLU A 32 -20.07 -5.32 -2.77
N GLY A 33 -19.89 -5.96 -1.60
CA GLY A 33 -20.71 -7.11 -1.20
C GLY A 33 -19.97 -8.43 -0.96
N SER A 34 -18.64 -8.47 -0.96
CA SER A 34 -17.91 -9.68 -0.55
C SER A 34 -17.10 -9.43 0.71
N ALA A 35 -17.59 -9.92 1.85
CA ALA A 35 -16.69 -10.47 2.86
C ALA A 35 -15.72 -11.36 2.09
N ALA A 36 -14.47 -10.93 1.95
CA ALA A 36 -13.51 -11.64 1.12
C ALA A 36 -13.46 -13.09 1.61
N PRO A 37 -13.72 -14.09 0.74
CA PRO A 37 -13.40 -15.46 1.10
C PRO A 37 -11.90 -15.49 1.39
N GLN A 38 -11.54 -15.98 2.57
CA GLN A 38 -10.18 -16.28 3.03
C GLN A 38 -9.48 -17.37 2.18
N THR A 39 -9.79 -17.47 0.89
CA THR A 39 -9.43 -18.63 0.09
C THR A 39 -9.08 -18.22 -1.33
N ARG A 40 -7.91 -17.62 -1.49
CA ARG A 40 -6.91 -18.07 -2.49
C ARG A 40 -5.53 -17.73 -1.92
N GLY A 41 -4.82 -18.78 -1.50
CA GLY A 41 -3.51 -18.69 -0.90
C GLY A 41 -2.52 -17.95 -1.80
N ASN A 42 -2.08 -16.80 -1.33
CA ASN A 42 -0.69 -16.41 -1.46
C ASN A 42 -0.11 -16.59 -0.07
N ALA A 43 0.91 -17.44 0.07
CA ALA A 43 1.65 -17.64 1.31
C ALA A 43 2.49 -16.40 1.65
N ALA A 44 1.80 -15.28 1.85
CA ALA A 44 2.32 -14.12 2.54
C ALA A 44 1.85 -14.26 3.98
N VAL A 45 2.78 -14.22 4.92
CA VAL A 45 2.47 -14.42 6.34
C VAL A 45 1.55 -13.30 6.77
N ASP A 46 0.25 -13.56 6.83
CA ASP A 46 -0.65 -12.75 7.64
C ASP A 46 -0.10 -12.83 9.06
N PRO A 47 0.34 -11.71 9.65
CA PRO A 47 0.87 -11.74 10.99
C PRO A 47 -0.17 -12.34 11.95
N PRO A 48 0.23 -13.23 12.87
CA PRO A 48 -0.68 -14.04 13.67
C PRO A 48 -1.60 -13.22 14.59
N ASP A 49 -1.34 -11.92 14.73
CA ASP A 49 -2.17 -10.97 15.47
C ASP A 49 -3.32 -10.37 14.63
N GLY A 50 -3.53 -10.84 13.40
CA GLY A 50 -4.61 -10.39 12.52
C GLY A 50 -4.42 -8.98 11.97
N LYS A 51 -3.20 -8.42 12.01
CA LYS A 51 -2.89 -7.09 11.48
C LYS A 51 -2.10 -7.20 10.18
N ALA A 52 -2.44 -6.39 9.18
CA ALA A 52 -1.72 -6.32 7.91
C ALA A 52 -0.96 -4.99 7.75
N TYR A 53 0.12 -5.01 6.97
CA TYR A 53 0.78 -3.77 6.56
C TYR A 53 -0.07 -3.05 5.52
N SER A 54 -0.17 -1.73 5.61
CA SER A 54 -0.81 -0.88 4.62
C SER A 54 0.15 0.23 4.23
N ASN A 55 0.27 0.51 2.93
CA ASN A 55 0.99 1.69 2.45
C ASN A 55 0.34 2.95 3.04
N VAL A 56 1.16 3.90 3.49
CA VAL A 56 0.73 5.18 4.09
C VAL A 56 0.58 6.31 3.06
N GLY A 57 0.67 6.00 1.78
CA GLY A 57 0.59 6.97 0.68
C GLY A 57 1.92 7.63 0.34
N LEU A 58 3.03 7.24 0.99
CA LEU A 58 4.38 7.70 0.68
C LEU A 58 5.15 6.62 -0.06
N ARG A 59 5.78 7.02 -1.16
CA ARG A 59 6.61 6.13 -1.99
C ARG A 59 7.95 6.79 -2.24
N LEU A 60 9.00 5.98 -2.16
CA LEU A 60 10.35 6.40 -2.49
C LEU A 60 10.90 5.42 -3.52
N TYR A 61 11.30 5.94 -4.67
CA TYR A 61 11.85 5.16 -5.76
C TYR A 61 13.26 5.63 -6.08
N LYS A 62 14.10 4.71 -6.54
CA LYS A 62 15.21 5.09 -7.41
C LYS A 62 14.62 5.51 -8.76
N ALA A 63 14.95 6.70 -9.23
CA ALA A 63 14.37 7.26 -10.46
C ALA A 63 14.53 6.32 -11.67
N SER A 64 15.70 5.69 -11.81
CA SER A 64 15.98 4.73 -12.89
C SER A 64 15.08 3.49 -12.84
N GLU A 65 14.81 2.97 -11.64
CA GLU A 65 13.97 1.78 -11.45
C GLU A 65 12.50 2.11 -11.71
N LEU A 66 12.03 3.27 -11.28
CA LEU A 66 10.67 3.73 -11.57
C LEU A 66 10.47 3.93 -13.08
N ALA A 67 11.43 4.59 -13.75
CA ALA A 67 11.37 4.79 -15.20
C ALA A 67 11.33 3.45 -15.95
N ALA A 68 12.17 2.50 -15.56
CA ALA A 68 12.17 1.15 -16.14
C ALA A 68 10.85 0.40 -15.89
N ALA A 69 10.27 0.53 -14.69
CA ALA A 69 8.99 -0.08 -14.35
C ALA A 69 7.84 0.51 -15.18
N ILE A 70 7.76 1.84 -15.30
CA ILE A 70 6.76 2.54 -16.12
C ILE A 70 6.85 2.09 -17.58
N GLU A 71 8.07 2.04 -18.13
CA GLU A 71 8.26 1.63 -19.52
C GLU A 71 7.88 0.16 -19.75
N CYS A 72 8.26 -0.72 -18.83
CA CYS A 72 7.86 -2.13 -18.88
C CYS A 72 6.32 -2.26 -18.90
N ILE A 73 5.61 -1.57 -18.00
CA ILE A 73 4.15 -1.58 -17.93
C ILE A 73 3.53 -1.00 -19.20
N ARG A 74 4.06 0.12 -19.71
CA ARG A 74 3.59 0.75 -20.94
C ARG A 74 3.71 -0.20 -22.14
N THR A 75 4.86 -0.85 -22.30
CA THR A 75 5.07 -1.78 -23.44
C THR A 75 4.15 -2.99 -23.40
N GLN A 76 3.77 -3.47 -22.21
CA GLN A 76 2.92 -4.64 -22.05
C GLN A 76 1.43 -4.34 -22.10
N TYR A 77 1.01 -3.20 -21.54
CA TYR A 77 -0.41 -2.99 -21.21
C TYR A 77 -1.01 -1.74 -21.86
N TRP A 78 -0.22 -0.88 -22.51
CA TRP A 78 -0.75 0.33 -23.13
C TRP A 78 -1.05 0.17 -24.63
N SER A 79 -2.14 0.76 -25.08
CA SER A 79 -2.42 0.96 -26.51
C SER A 79 -3.05 2.32 -26.78
N ALA A 80 -2.85 2.84 -27.99
CA ALA A 80 -3.45 4.11 -28.41
C ALA A 80 -4.99 4.08 -28.45
N LYS A 81 -5.60 2.89 -28.61
CA LYS A 81 -7.05 2.73 -28.73
C LYS A 81 -7.76 2.66 -27.37
N ALA A 82 -7.11 2.06 -26.37
CA ALA A 82 -7.76 1.71 -25.10
C ALA A 82 -7.06 2.30 -23.86
N GLY A 83 -5.94 3.01 -24.02
CA GLY A 83 -5.11 3.41 -22.88
C GLY A 83 -4.47 2.19 -22.22
N TYR A 84 -4.34 2.21 -20.89
CA TYR A 84 -3.78 1.10 -20.12
C TYR A 84 -4.83 0.01 -19.81
N ALA A 85 -4.52 -1.24 -20.18
CA ALA A 85 -5.30 -2.43 -19.86
C ALA A 85 -4.51 -3.33 -18.89
N ILE A 86 -4.23 -2.82 -17.68
CA ILE A 86 -3.43 -3.52 -16.67
C ILE A 86 -4.33 -4.48 -15.88
N PRO A 87 -3.99 -5.78 -15.76
CA PRO A 87 -4.75 -6.73 -14.96
C PRO A 87 -4.89 -6.25 -13.52
N GLY A 88 -6.12 -6.29 -13.01
CA GLY A 88 -6.47 -5.67 -11.74
C GLY A 88 -7.26 -4.40 -11.98
N ASN A 89 -6.74 -3.40 -12.70
CA ASN A 89 -7.41 -2.11 -12.89
C ASN A 89 -8.80 -2.23 -13.58
N ASP A 90 -9.61 -1.18 -13.49
CA ASP A 90 -10.86 -1.08 -14.27
C ASP A 90 -10.53 -1.17 -15.78
N PRO A 91 -11.03 -2.20 -16.49
CA PRO A 91 -10.74 -2.38 -17.91
C PRO A 91 -11.22 -1.23 -18.80
N GLN A 92 -12.17 -0.42 -18.34
CA GLN A 92 -12.66 0.75 -19.09
C GLN A 92 -11.99 2.06 -18.66
N GLY A 93 -11.29 2.08 -17.52
CA GLY A 93 -10.66 3.28 -16.98
C GLY A 93 -9.45 3.75 -17.80
N GLY A 94 -8.73 2.82 -18.44
CA GLY A 94 -7.54 3.16 -19.22
C GLY A 94 -6.38 3.73 -18.37
N GLU A 95 -6.47 3.58 -17.05
CA GLU A 95 -5.62 4.27 -16.09
C GLU A 95 -4.34 3.49 -15.76
N PHE A 96 -3.26 4.26 -15.60
CA PHE A 96 -2.02 3.81 -14.95
C PHE A 96 -1.90 4.50 -13.61
N ALA A 97 -1.71 3.72 -12.55
CA ALA A 97 -1.48 4.22 -11.21
C ALA A 97 -0.13 3.70 -10.66
N LEU A 98 0.43 4.43 -9.70
CA LEU A 98 1.77 4.15 -9.16
C LEU A 98 1.84 2.81 -8.40
N ASP A 99 0.71 2.32 -7.92
CA ASP A 99 0.56 0.98 -7.37
C ASP A 99 0.89 -0.13 -8.38
N ASN A 100 0.66 0.09 -9.67
CA ASN A 100 1.09 -0.85 -10.72
C ASN A 100 2.62 -0.97 -10.76
N ALA A 101 3.35 0.13 -10.54
CA ALA A 101 4.81 0.11 -10.43
C ALA A 101 5.26 -0.54 -9.11
N ASP A 102 4.54 -0.31 -8.01
CA ASP A 102 4.80 -0.94 -6.72
C ASP A 102 4.74 -2.47 -6.83
N GLU A 103 3.67 -2.98 -7.44
CA GLU A 103 3.44 -4.42 -7.67
C GLU A 103 4.57 -5.04 -8.51
N LEU A 104 4.92 -4.41 -9.64
CA LEU A 104 6.00 -4.91 -10.50
C LEU A 104 7.35 -4.92 -9.79
N LEU A 105 7.68 -3.86 -9.05
CA LEU A 105 8.95 -3.77 -8.32
C LEU A 105 9.01 -4.76 -7.14
N ALA A 106 7.89 -5.00 -6.46
CA ALA A 106 7.80 -6.04 -5.43
C ALA A 106 7.96 -7.43 -6.01
N ALA A 107 7.30 -7.75 -7.13
CA ALA A 107 7.46 -9.03 -7.81
C ALA A 107 8.92 -9.29 -8.24
N GLN A 108 9.68 -8.23 -8.55
CA GLN A 108 11.11 -8.29 -8.87
C GLN A 108 12.05 -8.31 -7.64
N GLY A 109 11.51 -8.26 -6.42
CA GLY A 109 12.31 -8.19 -5.18
C GLY A 109 13.04 -6.85 -5.00
N LYS A 110 12.61 -5.80 -5.70
CA LYS A 110 13.21 -4.46 -5.66
C LYS A 110 12.48 -3.49 -4.72
N ALA A 111 11.38 -3.92 -4.11
CA ALA A 111 10.67 -3.16 -3.10
C ALA A 111 11.11 -3.56 -1.67
N ARG A 112 11.03 -2.61 -0.75
CA ARG A 112 11.19 -2.85 0.70
C ARG A 112 10.20 -2.04 1.49
N LEU A 113 9.75 -2.58 2.61
CA LEU A 113 9.05 -1.81 3.63
C LEU A 113 10.07 -0.95 4.38
N LEU A 114 9.73 0.32 4.57
CA LEU A 114 10.45 1.23 5.44
C LEU A 114 9.59 1.41 6.69
N TYR A 115 10.23 1.70 7.83
CA TYR A 115 9.66 2.06 9.14
C TYR A 115 8.14 1.97 9.29
N ILE A 116 7.70 1.18 10.27
CA ILE A 116 6.29 0.99 10.58
C ILE A 116 5.76 2.26 11.25
N ALA A 117 4.97 3.05 10.52
CA ALA A 117 4.18 4.12 11.09
C ALA A 117 3.09 3.52 12.00
N ARG A 118 2.81 4.18 13.11
CA ARG A 118 1.68 3.84 13.97
C ARG A 118 0.37 4.28 13.30
N PRO A 119 -0.76 3.61 13.59
CA PRO A 119 -2.08 4.05 13.10
C PRO A 119 -2.35 5.54 13.37
N GLU A 120 -1.94 6.04 14.54
CA GLU A 120 -2.13 7.41 15.02
C GLU A 120 -1.37 8.43 14.15
N GLU A 121 -0.25 8.04 13.55
CA GLU A 121 0.53 8.91 12.64
C GLU A 121 -0.16 9.10 11.29
N LEU A 122 -1.21 8.32 10.99
CA LEU A 122 -1.83 8.26 9.67
C LEU A 122 -3.24 8.84 9.58
N SER A 123 -3.80 9.31 10.69
CA SER A 123 -5.15 9.87 10.72
C SER A 123 -5.24 11.18 9.93
N PRO A 124 -5.81 11.20 8.71
CA PRO A 124 -5.92 12.44 7.96
C PRO A 124 -7.05 13.29 8.56
N VAL A 125 -6.88 14.62 8.57
CA VAL A 125 -7.95 15.58 8.87
C VAL A 125 -8.59 15.97 7.54
N LYS A 126 -9.77 15.43 7.24
CA LYS A 126 -10.50 15.68 5.98
C LYS A 126 -11.73 16.55 6.19
N ALA A 127 -12.23 16.67 7.41
CA ALA A 127 -13.32 17.54 7.82
C ALA A 127 -13.11 18.08 9.24
N PHE A 128 -13.82 19.16 9.60
CA PHE A 128 -13.76 19.74 10.96
C PHE A 128 -14.12 18.73 12.07
N SER A 129 -14.98 17.76 11.78
CA SER A 129 -15.31 16.68 12.72
C SER A 129 -14.13 15.78 13.07
N ASP A 130 -13.07 15.76 12.24
CA ASP A 130 -11.88 14.95 12.47
C ASP A 130 -10.92 15.58 13.50
N LEU A 131 -11.09 16.86 13.84
CA LEU A 131 -10.14 17.59 14.70
C LEU A 131 -9.97 16.94 16.07
N GLY A 132 -11.05 16.57 16.74
CA GLY A 132 -10.96 15.94 18.06
C GLY A 132 -10.27 14.57 18.04
N ARG A 133 -10.34 13.82 16.93
CA ARG A 133 -9.55 12.60 16.76
C ARG A 133 -8.08 12.94 16.56
N PHE A 134 -7.80 13.88 15.66
CA PHE A 134 -6.44 14.31 15.36
C PHE A 134 -5.70 14.83 16.59
N GLU A 135 -6.35 15.62 17.45
CA GLU A 135 -5.76 16.12 18.70
C GLU A 135 -5.35 14.98 19.64
N ARG A 136 -6.17 13.93 19.77
CA ARG A 136 -5.80 12.75 20.57
C ARG A 136 -4.65 11.97 19.94
N ASP A 137 -4.70 11.76 18.63
CA ASP A 137 -3.70 10.98 17.92
C ASP A 137 -2.32 11.69 17.94
N ILE A 138 -2.29 13.02 17.79
CA ILE A 138 -1.06 13.81 17.84
C ILE A 138 -0.48 13.83 19.26
N GLU A 139 -1.29 13.85 20.32
CA GLU A 139 -0.82 13.74 21.70
C GLU A 139 -0.09 12.41 21.96
N LEU A 140 -0.64 11.30 21.42
CA LEU A 140 -0.02 9.98 21.52
C LEU A 140 1.31 9.91 20.78
N VAL A 141 1.37 10.43 19.55
CA VAL A 141 2.61 10.50 18.76
C VAL A 141 3.64 11.42 19.44
N TRP A 142 3.20 12.56 19.97
CA TRP A 142 4.08 13.52 20.63
C TRP A 142 4.66 12.98 21.94
N GLY A 143 3.94 12.11 22.64
CA GLY A 143 4.42 11.41 23.83
C GLY A 143 5.70 10.61 23.58
N ASP A 144 5.93 10.14 22.35
CA ASP A 144 7.14 9.39 21.98
C ASP A 144 8.39 10.28 21.87
N ARG A 145 8.26 11.61 21.91
CA ARG A 145 9.42 12.52 21.89
C ARG A 145 10.45 12.19 22.97
N ALA A 146 9.99 11.66 24.11
CA ALA A 146 10.87 11.22 25.19
C ALA A 146 11.78 10.03 24.80
N LEU A 147 11.36 9.20 23.84
CA LEU A 147 12.12 8.05 23.34
C LEU A 147 13.16 8.42 22.28
N LEU A 148 13.08 9.63 21.70
CA LEU A 148 14.00 10.14 20.69
C LEU A 148 15.09 11.06 21.26
N ALA A 149 15.10 11.24 22.59
CA ALA A 149 16.03 12.12 23.31
C ALA A 149 17.27 11.39 23.88
N GLU A 150 17.44 10.09 23.56
CA GLU A 150 18.65 9.29 23.81
C GLU A 150 19.45 9.08 22.52
#